data_AF-A0A060BQ24-F1
#
_entry.id   AF-A0A060BQ24-F1
#
_cell.length_a   1.000
_cell.length_b   1.000
_cell.length_c   1.000
_cell.angle_alpha   90.00
_cell.angle_beta   90.00
_cell.angle_gamma   90.00
#
_symmetry.space_group_name_H-M   'P 1'
#
loop_
_entity.id
_entity.type
_entity.pdbx_description
1 polymer ?
#
loop_
_entity_poly.entity_id
_entity_poly.type
_entity_poly.pdbx_seq_one_letter_code
_entity_poly.pdbx_strand_id
1 'polypeptide(L)'
;FEGATALEWSERFARSEMKRQGERMFYDANPKAKWSYTTPLLGLSLMRLADYVDDDALRAYGARTATSFVAADGSIPAYKKSEYNIDLVAAGKVLVRAWEEGDRSPALRAAIEELRDQMRTHPRTSEGGFWHKKRYPHQMWLDGLFMASPFLAHYAQVFGERALFDDVAKQIV
;
A
#
# COMPACT_ATOMS: atom_id res chain seq x y z
N PHE A 1 -5.28 -6.22 -30.60
CA PHE A 1 -6.45 -6.17 -29.71
C PHE A 1 -7.67 -6.20 -30.61
N GLU A 2 -8.59 -7.14 -30.44
CA GLU A 2 -9.80 -7.32 -31.27
C GLU A 2 -10.79 -6.14 -31.14
N GLY A 3 -10.37 -4.92 -31.49
CA GLY A 3 -11.14 -3.69 -31.33
C GLY A 3 -11.26 -3.14 -29.89
N ALA A 4 -10.98 -3.95 -28.86
CA ALA A 4 -11.08 -3.51 -27.47
C ALA A 4 -10.02 -2.46 -27.09
N THR A 5 -10.48 -1.40 -26.42
CA THR A 5 -9.70 -0.31 -25.84
C THR A 5 -8.91 -0.76 -24.59
N ALA A 6 -7.94 0.06 -24.17
CA ALA A 6 -7.17 -0.19 -22.95
C ALA A 6 -8.04 -0.22 -21.67
N LEU A 7 -9.11 0.58 -21.64
CA LEU A 7 -10.05 0.63 -20.51
C LEU A 7 -10.86 -0.67 -20.44
N GLU A 8 -11.42 -1.13 -21.56
CA GLU A 8 -12.15 -2.40 -21.62
C GLU A 8 -11.26 -3.59 -21.21
N TRP A 9 -9.99 -3.59 -21.60
CA TRP A 9 -9.04 -4.61 -21.14
C TRP A 9 -8.78 -4.54 -19.64
N SER A 10 -8.67 -3.34 -19.08
CA SER A 10 -8.45 -3.12 -17.66
C SER A 10 -9.66 -3.60 -16.83
N GLU A 11 -10.89 -3.31 -17.27
CA GLU A 11 -12.11 -3.83 -16.64
C GLU A 11 -12.21 -5.36 -16.73
N ARG A 12 -11.95 -5.95 -17.90
CA ARG A 12 -11.98 -7.41 -18.08
C ARG A 12 -10.95 -8.10 -17.18
N PHE A 13 -9.74 -7.55 -17.12
CA PHE A 13 -8.69 -8.07 -16.25
C PHE A 13 -9.07 -7.94 -14.77
N ALA A 14 -9.53 -6.76 -14.34
CA ALA A 14 -9.99 -6.52 -12.97
C ALA A 14 -11.07 -7.51 -12.54
N ARG A 15 -12.13 -7.67 -13.34
CA ARG A 15 -13.24 -8.59 -13.03
C ARG A 15 -12.78 -10.05 -13.02
N SER A 16 -11.91 -10.44 -13.95
CA SER A 16 -11.31 -11.78 -13.97
C SER A 16 -10.51 -12.06 -12.71
N GLU A 17 -9.65 -11.12 -12.30
CA GLU A 17 -8.79 -11.28 -11.12
C GLU A 17 -9.60 -11.30 -9.82
N MET A 18 -10.59 -10.42 -9.67
CA MET A 18 -11.51 -10.43 -8.53
C MET A 18 -12.24 -11.77 -8.41
N LYS A 19 -12.74 -12.29 -9.55
CA LYS A 19 -13.40 -13.60 -9.58
C LYS A 19 -12.43 -14.74 -9.23
N ARG A 20 -11.20 -14.71 -9.76
CA ARG A 20 -10.18 -15.74 -9.55
C ARG A 20 -9.69 -15.79 -8.10
N GLN A 21 -9.51 -14.61 -7.49
CA GLN A 21 -9.01 -14.48 -6.12
C GLN A 21 -10.12 -14.65 -5.08
N GLY A 22 -11.35 -14.26 -5.40
CA GLY A 22 -12.47 -14.26 -4.46
C GLY A 22 -12.09 -13.50 -3.19
N GLU A 23 -12.25 -14.12 -2.03
CA GLU A 23 -11.85 -13.53 -0.75
C GLU A 23 -10.51 -14.04 -0.22
N ARG A 24 -9.76 -14.83 -1.01
CA ARG A 24 -8.53 -15.51 -0.55
C ARG A 24 -7.42 -14.54 -0.14
N MET A 25 -7.48 -13.30 -0.61
CA MET A 25 -6.49 -12.25 -0.35
C MET A 25 -6.85 -11.37 0.86
N PHE A 26 -8.04 -11.53 1.44
CA PHE A 26 -8.50 -10.73 2.57
C PHE A 26 -8.26 -11.48 3.89
N TYR A 27 -7.67 -10.79 4.87
CA TYR A 27 -7.25 -11.43 6.12
C TYR A 27 -8.43 -11.77 7.05
N ASP A 28 -9.47 -10.92 7.05
CA ASP A 28 -10.73 -11.13 7.76
C ASP A 28 -11.49 -12.39 7.30
N ALA A 29 -11.38 -12.76 6.02
CA ALA A 29 -11.99 -13.96 5.44
C ALA A 29 -11.03 -15.16 5.37
N ASN A 30 -9.73 -14.92 5.24
CA ASN A 30 -8.69 -15.94 5.16
C ASN A 30 -7.49 -15.56 6.04
N PRO A 31 -7.36 -16.11 7.25
CA PRO A 31 -6.23 -15.86 8.14
C PRO A 31 -4.85 -16.25 7.59
N LYS A 32 -4.80 -16.99 6.47
CA LYS A 32 -3.56 -17.34 5.75
C LYS A 32 -3.18 -16.31 4.67
N ALA A 33 -4.00 -15.27 4.45
CA ALA A 33 -3.68 -14.17 3.56
C ALA A 33 -2.41 -13.47 4.05
N LYS A 34 -1.56 -13.03 3.11
CA LYS A 34 -0.25 -12.45 3.42
C LYS A 34 -0.28 -10.94 3.27
N TRP A 35 0.18 -10.23 4.30
CA TRP A 35 0.57 -8.84 4.15
C TRP A 35 1.80 -8.77 3.24
N SER A 36 1.65 -8.17 2.07
CA SER A 36 2.67 -8.09 1.02
C SER A 36 2.41 -6.86 0.16
N TYR A 37 3.31 -6.51 -0.76
CA TYR A 37 3.10 -5.37 -1.66
C TYR A 37 2.20 -5.70 -2.86
N THR A 38 2.17 -6.97 -3.31
CA THR A 38 1.51 -7.36 -4.57
C THR A 38 -0.01 -7.25 -4.48
N THR A 39 -0.59 -7.64 -3.35
CA THR A 39 -2.03 -7.64 -3.13
C THR A 39 -2.58 -6.20 -3.04
N PRO A 40 -1.99 -5.30 -2.23
CA PRO A 40 -2.36 -3.87 -2.23
C PRO A 40 -1.99 -3.13 -3.52
N LEU A 41 -1.00 -3.58 -4.28
CA LEU A 41 -0.74 -3.04 -5.62
C LEU A 41 -1.92 -3.28 -6.56
N LEU A 42 -2.44 -4.51 -6.60
CA LEU A 42 -3.69 -4.81 -7.29
C LEU A 42 -4.82 -3.96 -6.73
N GLY A 43 -4.97 -3.89 -5.40
CA GLY A 43 -6.01 -3.10 -4.75
C GLY A 43 -6.02 -1.62 -5.14
N LEU A 44 -4.86 -0.96 -5.09
CA LEU A 44 -4.72 0.43 -5.51
C LEU A 44 -5.05 0.62 -6.99
N SER A 45 -4.70 -0.36 -7.83
CA SER A 45 -5.03 -0.34 -9.26
C SER A 45 -6.54 -0.47 -9.49
N LEU A 46 -7.24 -1.30 -8.72
CA LEU A 46 -8.70 -1.45 -8.77
C LEU A 46 -9.41 -0.17 -8.30
N MET A 47 -8.95 0.44 -7.20
CA MET A 47 -9.50 1.71 -6.73
C MET A 47 -9.31 2.82 -7.77
N ARG A 48 -8.13 2.89 -8.41
CA ARG A 48 -7.89 3.84 -9.51
C ARG A 48 -8.79 3.58 -10.71
N LEU A 49 -8.95 2.32 -11.11
CA LEU A 49 -9.86 1.97 -12.20
C LEU A 49 -11.30 2.39 -11.88
N ALA A 50 -11.74 2.17 -10.63
CA ALA A 50 -13.07 2.57 -10.15
C ALA A 50 -13.33 4.08 -10.32
N ASP A 51 -12.31 4.94 -10.24
CA ASP A 51 -12.47 6.39 -10.50
C ASP A 51 -12.82 6.70 -11.97
N TYR A 52 -12.39 5.86 -12.92
CA TYR A 52 -12.63 6.07 -14.34
C TYR A 52 -13.95 5.47 -14.81
N VAL A 53 -14.39 4.37 -14.19
CA VAL A 53 -15.58 3.62 -14.62
C VAL A 53 -16.75 3.72 -13.67
N ASP A 54 -16.59 4.44 -12.55
CA ASP A 54 -17.60 4.64 -11.51
C ASP A 54 -18.18 3.32 -10.98
N ASP A 55 -17.30 2.43 -10.52
CA ASP A 55 -17.67 1.08 -10.03
C ASP A 55 -17.28 0.88 -8.56
N ASP A 56 -18.28 1.00 -7.67
CA ASP A 56 -18.11 0.83 -6.22
C ASP A 56 -17.65 -0.57 -5.82
N ALA A 57 -17.97 -1.60 -6.61
CA ALA A 57 -17.53 -2.96 -6.30
C ALA A 57 -16.01 -3.09 -6.50
N LEU A 58 -15.46 -2.45 -7.54
CA LEU A 58 -14.00 -2.35 -7.73
C LEU A 58 -13.35 -1.57 -6.59
N ARG A 59 -13.94 -0.43 -6.20
CA ARG A 59 -13.43 0.43 -5.13
C ARG A 59 -13.38 -0.33 -3.79
N ALA A 60 -14.49 -0.93 -3.40
CA ALA A 60 -14.61 -1.68 -2.15
C ALA A 60 -13.69 -2.90 -2.12
N TYR A 61 -13.64 -3.68 -3.21
CA TYR A 61 -12.72 -4.83 -3.31
C TYR A 61 -11.27 -4.38 -3.21
N GLY A 62 -10.91 -3.29 -3.89
CA GLY A 62 -9.57 -2.71 -3.86
C GLY A 62 -9.15 -2.25 -2.47
N ALA A 63 -10.02 -1.52 -1.75
CA ALA A 63 -9.75 -1.08 -0.38
C ALA A 63 -9.54 -2.28 0.58
N ARG A 64 -10.39 -3.32 0.48
CA ARG A 64 -10.32 -4.52 1.33
C ARG A 64 -8.99 -5.26 1.22
N THR A 65 -8.24 -5.12 0.12
CA THR A 65 -6.92 -5.74 -0.04
C THR A 65 -5.91 -5.37 1.05
N ALA A 66 -6.08 -4.20 1.69
CA ALA A 66 -5.28 -3.76 2.82
C ALA A 66 -6.12 -3.59 4.10
N THR A 67 -7.34 -3.03 4.01
CA THR A 67 -8.15 -2.75 5.21
C THR A 67 -8.60 -4.01 5.93
N SER A 68 -8.73 -5.16 5.25
CA SER A 68 -9.05 -6.44 5.90
C SER A 68 -7.99 -6.94 6.89
N PHE A 69 -6.77 -6.41 6.84
CA PHE A 69 -5.69 -6.73 7.77
C PHE A 69 -5.66 -5.81 9.00
N VAL A 70 -6.44 -4.72 8.99
CA VAL A 70 -6.47 -3.76 10.08
C VAL A 70 -7.42 -4.29 11.16
N ALA A 71 -6.86 -4.65 12.31
CA ALA A 71 -7.64 -5.08 13.46
C ALA A 71 -8.36 -3.88 14.12
N ALA A 72 -9.31 -4.16 15.00
CA ALA A 72 -10.10 -3.12 15.67
C ALA A 72 -9.26 -2.14 16.52
N ASP A 73 -8.09 -2.56 16.99
CA ASP A 73 -7.12 -1.73 17.72
C ASP A 73 -6.13 -0.99 16.80
N GLY A 74 -6.25 -1.16 15.49
CA GLY A 74 -5.35 -0.59 14.48
C GLY A 74 -4.06 -1.37 14.24
N SER A 75 -3.85 -2.49 14.94
CA SER A 75 -2.74 -3.40 14.65
C SER A 75 -2.91 -4.09 13.31
N ILE A 76 -1.78 -4.50 12.70
CA ILE A 76 -1.74 -5.26 11.46
C ILE A 76 -1.11 -6.63 11.79
N PRO A 77 -1.89 -7.68 12.11
CA PRO A 77 -1.35 -8.93 12.68
C PRO A 77 -0.30 -9.64 11.81
N ALA A 78 -0.40 -9.50 10.49
CA ALA A 78 0.51 -10.10 9.52
C ALA A 78 1.75 -9.22 9.20
N TYR A 79 1.95 -8.12 9.92
CA TYR A 79 3.04 -7.17 9.71
C TYR A 79 3.99 -7.14 10.92
N LYS A 80 5.30 -7.07 10.63
CA LYS A 80 6.37 -7.05 11.64
C LYS A 80 7.35 -5.92 11.38
N LYS A 81 7.12 -4.77 12.02
CA LYS A 81 7.98 -3.58 11.93
C LYS A 81 9.46 -3.85 12.24
N SER A 82 9.74 -4.80 13.14
CA SER A 82 11.12 -5.16 13.54
C SER A 82 11.96 -5.75 12.40
N GLU A 83 11.34 -6.20 11.31
CA GLU A 83 12.01 -6.67 10.10
C GLU A 83 12.49 -5.53 9.19
N TYR A 84 11.99 -4.30 9.40
CA TYR A 84 12.19 -3.12 8.55
C TYR A 84 12.13 -3.49 7.06
N ASN A 85 11.08 -4.21 6.67
CA ASN A 85 10.91 -4.68 5.31
C ASN A 85 10.14 -3.61 4.52
N ILE A 86 10.83 -2.92 3.61
CA ILE A 86 10.25 -1.78 2.88
C ILE A 86 9.08 -2.21 1.98
N ASP A 87 9.08 -3.46 1.49
CA ASP A 87 7.99 -4.01 0.68
C ASP A 87 6.63 -3.90 1.38
N LEU A 88 6.61 -4.10 2.70
CA LEU A 88 5.38 -4.15 3.48
C LEU A 88 4.75 -2.77 3.70
N VAL A 89 5.49 -1.69 3.42
CA VAL A 89 5.03 -0.30 3.55
C VAL A 89 4.17 0.10 2.36
N ALA A 90 4.34 -0.54 1.20
CA ALA A 90 3.59 -0.23 -0.02
C ALA A 90 2.06 -0.33 0.16
N ALA A 91 1.61 -1.20 1.07
CA ALA A 91 0.22 -1.36 1.45
C ALA A 91 -0.42 -0.08 2.02
N GLY A 92 0.40 0.79 2.62
CA GLY A 92 -0.04 2.08 3.16
C GLY A 92 -0.69 2.98 2.10
N LYS A 93 -0.35 2.82 0.81
CA LYS A 93 -1.00 3.57 -0.29
C LYS A 93 -2.50 3.26 -0.39
N VAL A 94 -2.90 2.01 -0.15
CA VAL A 94 -4.32 1.63 -0.10
C VAL A 94 -4.98 2.18 1.15
N LEU A 95 -4.31 2.11 2.31
CA LEU A 95 -4.87 2.61 3.57
C LEU A 95 -5.08 4.14 3.55
N VAL A 96 -4.10 4.91 3.07
CA VAL A 96 -4.21 6.37 2.94
C VAL A 96 -5.31 6.75 1.95
N ARG A 97 -5.45 6.00 0.86
CA ARG A 97 -6.54 6.23 -0.09
C ARG A 97 -7.92 5.88 0.50
N ALA A 98 -8.05 4.76 1.20
CA ALA A 98 -9.28 4.39 1.90
C ALA A 98 -9.67 5.45 2.94
N TRP A 99 -8.66 6.04 3.60
CA TRP A 99 -8.87 7.20 4.46
C TRP A 99 -9.51 8.32 3.65
N GLU A 100 -8.86 8.83 2.60
CA GLU A 100 -9.41 9.89 1.74
C GLU A 100 -10.84 9.63 1.25
N GLU A 101 -11.16 8.39 0.91
CA GLU A 101 -12.49 7.94 0.44
C GLU A 101 -13.56 7.85 1.55
N GLY A 102 -13.21 8.09 2.82
CA GLY A 102 -14.18 8.32 3.89
C GLY A 102 -14.03 7.43 5.12
N ASP A 103 -13.16 6.41 5.10
CA ASP A 103 -12.87 5.64 6.31
C ASP A 103 -12.01 6.47 7.25
N ARG A 104 -12.67 7.15 8.21
CA ARG A 104 -12.01 7.96 9.24
C ARG A 104 -11.86 7.21 10.56
N SER A 105 -11.87 5.88 10.55
CA SER A 105 -11.80 5.09 11.78
C SER A 105 -10.44 5.28 12.50
N PRO A 106 -10.43 5.30 13.84
CA PRO A 106 -9.19 5.33 14.61
C PRO A 106 -8.25 4.16 14.29
N ALA A 107 -8.82 2.98 14.02
CA ALA A 107 -8.08 1.78 13.64
C ALA A 107 -7.31 1.98 12.32
N LEU A 108 -7.97 2.51 11.28
CA LEU A 108 -7.30 2.80 10.02
C LEU A 108 -6.19 3.85 10.20
N ARG A 109 -6.46 4.92 10.97
CA ARG A 109 -5.45 5.95 11.26
C ARG A 109 -4.22 5.36 11.94
N ALA A 110 -4.42 4.48 12.92
CA ALA A 110 -3.35 3.82 13.65
C ALA A 110 -2.53 2.87 12.75
N ALA A 111 -3.19 2.11 11.89
CA ALA A 111 -2.51 1.24 10.91
C ALA A 111 -1.62 2.04 9.94
N ILE A 112 -2.13 3.17 9.43
CA ILE A 112 -1.34 4.10 8.59
C ILE A 112 -0.12 4.63 9.38
N GLU A 113 -0.34 5.00 10.65
CA GLU A 113 0.72 5.55 11.49
C GLU A 113 1.82 4.52 11.79
N GLU A 114 1.47 3.26 12.03
CA GLU A 114 2.44 2.20 12.29
C GLU A 114 3.38 1.94 11.09
N LEU A 115 2.87 2.07 9.85
CA LEU A 115 3.71 2.01 8.64
C LEU A 115 4.61 3.25 8.52
N ARG A 116 4.10 4.44 8.82
CA ARG A 116 4.88 5.67 8.83
C ARG A 116 5.97 5.63 9.91
N ASP A 117 5.67 5.09 11.09
CA ASP A 117 6.62 4.94 12.19
C ASP A 117 7.78 4.02 11.82
N GLN A 118 7.55 2.93 11.08
CA GLN A 118 8.65 2.14 10.53
C GLN A 118 9.60 3.03 9.74
N MET A 119 9.06 3.90 8.88
CA MET A 119 9.87 4.80 8.05
C MET A 119 10.60 5.89 8.83
N ARG A 120 10.17 6.23 10.06
CA ARG A 120 10.90 7.17 10.93
C ARG A 120 12.21 6.58 11.44
N THR A 121 12.22 5.27 11.72
CA THR A 121 13.40 4.57 12.28
C THR A 121 14.02 3.58 11.30
N HIS A 122 13.60 3.59 10.03
CA HIS A 122 14.08 2.65 9.02
C HIS A 122 15.59 2.82 8.80
N PRO A 123 16.38 1.74 8.84
CA PRO A 123 17.82 1.81 8.63
C PRO A 123 18.20 2.44 7.28
N ARG A 124 19.27 3.22 7.27
CA ARG A 124 19.72 3.98 6.10
C ARG A 124 21.21 3.78 5.81
N THR A 125 21.60 3.98 4.57
CA THR A 125 23.01 4.13 4.17
C THR A 125 23.60 5.40 4.78
N SER A 126 24.92 5.57 4.71
CA SER A 126 25.62 6.79 5.17
C SER A 126 25.10 8.06 4.49
N GLU A 127 24.57 7.94 3.27
CA GLU A 127 24.02 9.07 2.50
C GLU A 127 22.52 9.29 2.77
N GLY A 128 21.88 8.43 3.56
CA GLY A 128 20.47 8.56 3.96
C GLY A 128 19.48 7.73 3.13
N GLY A 129 19.98 6.84 2.26
CA GLY A 129 19.15 5.97 1.45
C GLY A 129 18.57 4.79 2.23
N PHE A 130 17.30 4.45 2.05
CA PHE A 130 16.67 3.36 2.79
C PHE A 130 17.28 2.00 2.48
N TRP A 131 17.65 1.24 3.52
CA TRP A 131 17.93 -0.18 3.33
C TRP A 131 16.67 -0.89 2.84
N HIS A 132 16.83 -1.80 1.90
CA HIS A 132 15.69 -2.53 1.35
C HIS A 132 15.00 -3.36 2.46
N LYS A 133 15.79 -4.06 3.29
CA LYS A 133 15.31 -4.77 4.49
C LYS A 133 16.37 -4.74 5.59
N LYS A 134 16.01 -4.93 6.86
CA LYS A 134 17.00 -5.07 7.96
C LYS A 134 18.05 -6.15 7.66
N ARG A 135 17.64 -7.25 7.02
CA ARG A 135 18.51 -8.37 6.63
C ARG A 135 19.40 -8.08 5.40
N TYR A 136 19.21 -6.95 4.73
CA TYR A 136 19.99 -6.50 3.57
C TYR A 136 20.70 -5.18 3.92
N PRO A 137 21.71 -5.22 4.82
CA PRO A 137 22.34 -4.03 5.32
C PRO A 137 23.05 -3.25 4.20
N HIS A 138 22.86 -1.93 4.21
CA HIS A 138 23.43 -0.97 3.25
C HIS A 138 23.00 -1.15 1.79
N GLN A 139 21.99 -1.99 1.51
CA GLN A 139 21.53 -2.23 0.14
C GLN A 139 20.29 -1.41 -0.17
N MET A 140 20.38 -0.61 -1.23
CA MET A 140 19.24 0.06 -1.85
C MET A 140 18.87 -0.69 -3.12
N TRP A 141 17.59 -1.02 -3.28
CA TRP A 141 17.07 -1.64 -4.49
C TRP A 141 16.07 -0.68 -5.14
N LEU A 142 16.01 -0.66 -6.47
CA LEU A 142 15.11 0.23 -7.21
C LEU A 142 13.64 0.01 -6.81
N ASP A 143 13.27 -1.23 -6.53
CA ASP A 143 11.94 -1.60 -6.02
C ASP A 143 11.56 -0.80 -4.77
N GLY A 144 12.52 -0.54 -3.87
CA GLY A 144 12.31 0.20 -2.63
C GLY A 144 11.80 1.62 -2.85
N LEU A 145 12.13 2.26 -3.97
CA LEU A 145 11.58 3.56 -4.35
C LEU A 145 10.07 3.48 -4.52
N PHE A 146 9.57 2.46 -5.23
CA PHE A 146 8.12 2.30 -5.42
C PHE A 146 7.38 1.91 -4.13
N MET A 147 8.05 1.14 -3.25
CA MET A 147 7.43 0.66 -2.03
C MET A 147 7.22 1.77 -1.01
N ALA A 148 8.23 2.62 -0.76
CA ALA A 148 8.16 3.65 0.27
C ALA A 148 7.82 5.04 -0.28
N SER A 149 8.49 5.51 -1.33
CA SER A 149 8.44 6.94 -1.69
C SER A 149 7.04 7.44 -2.03
N PRO A 150 6.21 6.75 -2.84
CA PRO A 150 4.84 7.20 -3.09
C PRO A 150 3.95 7.12 -1.85
N PHE A 151 4.15 6.15 -0.96
CA PHE A 151 3.42 6.10 0.32
C PHE A 151 3.77 7.32 1.19
N LEU A 152 5.05 7.62 1.35
CA LEU A 152 5.52 8.74 2.16
C LEU A 152 5.07 10.09 1.60
N ALA A 153 5.15 10.29 0.28
CA ALA A 153 4.65 11.51 -0.35
C ALA A 153 3.13 11.66 -0.18
N HIS A 154 2.37 10.58 -0.34
CA HIS A 154 0.91 10.59 -0.14
C HIS A 154 0.54 10.85 1.32
N TYR A 155 1.23 10.21 2.27
CA TYR A 155 1.09 10.48 3.70
C TYR A 155 1.40 11.96 4.02
N ALA A 156 2.49 12.50 3.50
CA ALA A 156 2.90 13.89 3.70
C ALA A 156 1.82 14.88 3.27
N GLN A 157 1.21 14.63 2.11
CA GLN A 157 0.12 15.44 1.57
C GLN A 157 -1.14 15.37 2.45
N VAL A 158 -1.55 14.16 2.84
CA VAL A 158 -2.82 13.92 3.55
C VAL A 158 -2.75 14.34 5.02
N PHE A 159 -1.61 14.13 5.68
CA PHE A 159 -1.44 14.37 7.12
C PHE A 159 -0.57 15.59 7.46
N GLY A 160 -0.10 16.34 6.45
CA GLY A 160 0.56 17.62 6.64
C GLY A 160 2.05 17.56 7.04
N GLU A 161 2.71 16.41 6.88
CA GLU A 161 4.14 16.25 7.22
C GLU A 161 5.04 16.63 6.03
N ARG A 162 5.03 17.92 5.62
CA ARG A 162 5.68 18.40 4.38
C ARG A 162 7.17 18.09 4.25
N ALA A 163 7.91 17.98 5.36
CA ALA A 163 9.34 17.67 5.35
C ALA A 163 9.66 16.29 4.73
N LEU A 164 8.66 15.39 4.65
CA LEU A 164 8.80 14.10 3.95
C LEU A 164 9.06 14.24 2.45
N PHE A 165 8.63 15.34 1.81
CA PHE A 165 8.89 15.52 0.38
C PHE A 165 10.38 15.62 0.08
N ASP A 166 11.15 16.29 0.94
CA ASP A 166 12.61 16.40 0.81
C ASP A 166 13.29 15.04 1.02
N ASP A 167 12.83 14.25 2.00
CA ASP A 167 13.35 12.90 2.26
C ASP A 167 13.05 11.95 1.09
N VAL A 168 11.84 12.03 0.52
CA VAL A 168 11.45 11.29 -0.68
C VAL A 168 12.30 11.68 -1.89
N ALA A 169 12.51 12.98 -2.13
CA ALA A 169 13.35 13.46 -3.23
C ALA A 169 14.79 12.94 -3.10
N LYS A 170 15.34 12.99 -1.88
CA LYS A 170 16.69 12.49 -1.57
C LYS A 170 16.88 10.98 -1.81
N GLN A 171 15.80 10.19 -1.89
CA GLN A 171 15.94 8.79 -2.28
C GLN A 171 16.22 8.61 -3.78
N ILE A 172 15.97 9.62 -4.61
CA ILE A 172 16.00 9.54 -6.07
C ILE A 172 17.18 10.32 -6.65
N VAL A 173 17.47 11.52 -6.12
CA VAL A 173 18.46 12.47 -6.65
C VAL A 173 19.49 12.91 -5.62
#